data_AF-A0A4Q4SG08-F1
#
_entry.id   AF-A0A4Q4SG08-F1
#
_cell.length_a   1.000
_cell.length_b   1.000
_cell.length_c   1.000
_cell.angle_alpha   90.00
_cell.angle_beta   90.00
_cell.angle_gamma   90.00
#
_symmetry.space_group_name_H-M   'P 1'
#
loop_
_entity.id
_entity.type
_entity.pdbx_description
1 polymer ?
#
loop_
_entity_poly.entity_id
_entity_poly.type
_entity_poly.pdbx_seq_one_letter_code
_entity_poly.pdbx_strand_id
1 'polypeptide(L)'
;MPPNNMSIDSINATAFALMYGYPLTLYAQTFEPTLQAVGVNATQHEEGLPTQDLEVLVRPNIDTLYSKVAVDLSHADVVLSLPDVPANRYYVVPLYDFLLGNGQISPVAFFLPFNFSVTQTTQTLQLLAQLNEANLPVERSDLDRVNSMLAASGINNGNYTAPAGLDYVQVYEIMAKEFMSLLDPSSHAFNQNGWFTLLPSMSAAYPTYNDPALPVPAQVTMQLAANESYIMTFSGKPPVTGFWSLTAYDSTNYLVPNDLNRYALGDRSNLTYPDSTLLYADVDSDGAFLILIQPADVAPSSN
;
A
#
# COMPACT_ATOMS: atom_id res chain seq x y z
N MET A 1 -42.82 21.95 20.07
CA MET A 1 -42.37 21.08 18.97
C MET A 1 -40.87 21.28 18.84
N PRO A 2 -40.03 20.23 18.89
CA PRO A 2 -38.60 20.42 18.67
C PRO A 2 -38.32 20.70 17.18
N PRO A 3 -37.23 21.41 16.85
CA PRO A 3 -37.02 22.00 15.54
C PRO A 3 -36.47 20.99 14.51
N ASN A 4 -37.05 21.05 13.30
CA ASN A 4 -36.49 20.70 11.99
C ASN A 4 -35.38 19.66 11.89
N ASN A 5 -35.82 18.45 11.53
CA ASN A 5 -35.07 17.38 10.89
C ASN A 5 -34.36 17.95 9.63
N MET A 6 -33.08 18.34 9.73
CA MET A 6 -32.24 18.47 8.53
C MET A 6 -32.14 17.07 7.93
N SER A 7 -32.85 16.83 6.82
CA SER A 7 -32.64 15.65 6.00
C SER A 7 -31.14 15.58 5.70
N ILE A 8 -30.45 14.54 6.19
CA ILE A 8 -29.12 14.23 5.70
C ILE A 8 -29.28 14.09 4.18
N ASP A 9 -28.51 14.88 3.43
CA ASP A 9 -28.54 14.86 1.98
C ASP A 9 -28.00 13.51 1.49
N SER A 10 -28.82 12.75 0.77
CA SER A 10 -28.47 11.44 0.22
C SER A 10 -27.22 11.48 -0.67
N ILE A 11 -26.93 12.62 -1.30
CA ILE A 11 -25.72 12.80 -2.12
C ILE A 11 -24.48 12.80 -1.22
N ASN A 12 -24.45 13.67 -0.21
CA ASN A 12 -23.36 13.72 0.79
C ASN A 12 -23.21 12.39 1.54
N ALA A 13 -24.33 11.77 1.92
CA ALA A 13 -24.35 10.46 2.55
C ALA A 13 -23.73 9.37 1.68
N THR A 14 -24.06 9.36 0.38
CA THR A 14 -23.51 8.37 -0.56
C THR A 14 -22.03 8.61 -0.83
N ALA A 15 -21.59 9.86 -0.95
CA ALA A 15 -20.17 10.18 -1.08
C ALA A 15 -19.37 9.68 0.14
N PHE A 16 -19.87 9.96 1.35
CA PHE A 16 -19.29 9.43 2.58
C PHE A 16 -19.25 7.90 2.60
N ALA A 17 -20.38 7.24 2.30
CA ALA A 17 -20.47 5.78 2.33
C ALA A 17 -19.50 5.13 1.32
N LEU A 18 -19.34 5.73 0.13
CA LEU A 18 -18.37 5.26 -0.85
C LEU A 18 -16.94 5.41 -0.34
N MET A 19 -16.56 6.56 0.22
CA MET A 19 -15.23 6.75 0.79
C MET A 19 -14.98 5.82 1.98
N TYR A 20 -16.00 5.57 2.80
CA TYR A 20 -15.94 4.68 3.95
C TYR A 20 -15.78 3.20 3.55
N GLY A 21 -16.45 2.76 2.48
CA GLY A 21 -16.41 1.39 1.98
C GLY A 21 -15.31 1.11 0.97
N TYR A 22 -14.69 2.12 0.36
CA TYR A 22 -13.71 1.94 -0.71
C TYR A 22 -12.50 1.07 -0.34
N PRO A 23 -11.91 1.18 0.87
CA PRO A 23 -10.82 0.28 1.28
C PRO A 23 -11.21 -1.20 1.27
N LEU A 24 -12.48 -1.53 1.59
CA LEU A 24 -12.98 -2.92 1.54
C LEU A 24 -12.96 -3.46 0.12
N THR A 25 -13.34 -2.64 -0.86
CA THR A 25 -13.31 -3.02 -2.28
C THR A 25 -11.88 -3.26 -2.77
N LEU A 26 -10.91 -2.44 -2.34
CA LEU A 26 -9.51 -2.64 -2.71
C LEU A 26 -8.94 -3.92 -2.11
N TYR A 27 -9.26 -4.22 -0.86
CA TYR A 27 -8.84 -5.46 -0.23
C TYR A 27 -9.47 -6.66 -0.95
N ALA A 28 -10.78 -6.60 -1.22
CA ALA A 28 -11.48 -7.66 -1.95
C ALA A 28 -10.83 -7.90 -3.32
N GLN A 29 -10.55 -6.85 -4.10
CA GLN A 29 -9.87 -6.97 -5.40
C GLN A 29 -8.45 -7.55 -5.27
N THR A 30 -7.72 -7.16 -4.23
CA THR A 30 -6.35 -7.63 -3.99
C THR A 30 -6.32 -9.12 -3.64
N PHE A 31 -7.28 -9.59 -2.85
CA PHE A 31 -7.33 -10.98 -2.38
C PHE A 31 -8.20 -11.90 -3.23
N GLU A 32 -9.01 -11.38 -4.15
CA GLU A 32 -9.85 -12.17 -5.06
C GLU A 32 -9.05 -13.29 -5.77
N PRO A 33 -7.85 -13.03 -6.36
CA PRO A 33 -7.07 -14.11 -6.98
C PRO A 33 -6.68 -15.21 -5.99
N THR A 34 -6.32 -14.85 -4.75
CA THR A 34 -5.99 -15.82 -3.69
C THR A 34 -7.20 -16.62 -3.25
N LEU A 35 -8.35 -15.96 -3.03
CA LEU A 35 -9.60 -16.61 -2.69
C LEU A 35 -10.07 -17.58 -3.78
N GLN A 36 -9.93 -17.21 -5.06
CA GLN A 36 -10.23 -18.11 -6.17
C GLN A 36 -9.25 -19.29 -6.27
N ALA A 37 -7.97 -19.07 -5.98
CA ALA A 37 -6.95 -20.10 -6.10
C ALA A 37 -7.01 -21.13 -4.97
N VAL A 38 -7.19 -20.70 -3.72
CA VAL A 38 -7.06 -21.56 -2.53
C VAL A 38 -8.24 -21.45 -1.54
N GLY A 39 -9.12 -20.47 -1.69
CA GLY A 39 -10.20 -20.21 -0.74
C GLY A 39 -9.73 -19.51 0.54
N VAL A 40 -10.59 -19.51 1.57
CA VAL A 40 -10.24 -19.03 2.90
C VAL A 40 -9.51 -20.10 3.70
N ASN A 41 -8.70 -19.68 4.68
CA ASN A 41 -7.97 -20.55 5.59
C ASN A 41 -7.00 -21.54 4.91
N ALA A 42 -6.56 -21.21 3.69
CA ALA A 42 -5.54 -21.93 2.94
C ALA A 42 -4.47 -20.95 2.43
N THR A 43 -3.23 -21.42 2.37
CA THR A 43 -2.09 -20.58 1.97
C THR A 43 -1.80 -20.77 0.48
N GLN A 44 -1.70 -19.67 -0.24
CA GLN A 44 -1.13 -19.60 -1.58
C GLN A 44 0.33 -19.19 -1.47
N HIS A 45 1.23 -20.02 -2.00
CA HIS A 45 2.66 -19.72 -2.07
C HIS A 45 3.02 -19.22 -3.46
N GLU A 46 3.76 -18.11 -3.53
CA GLU A 46 4.39 -17.70 -4.78
C GLU A 46 5.67 -18.53 -5.00
N GLU A 47 5.82 -19.14 -6.17
CA GLU A 47 6.96 -20.03 -6.48
C GLU A 47 8.23 -19.26 -6.90
N GLY A 48 8.14 -17.94 -7.09
CA GLY A 48 9.23 -17.10 -7.56
C GLY A 48 9.19 -15.68 -7.00
N LEU A 49 10.31 -14.98 -7.15
CA LEU A 49 10.36 -13.55 -6.86
C LEU A 49 9.54 -12.79 -7.91
N PRO A 50 8.89 -11.67 -7.55
CA PRO A 50 8.18 -10.82 -8.49
C PRO A 50 9.06 -10.46 -9.69
N THR A 51 8.51 -10.63 -10.90
CA THR A 51 9.11 -10.16 -12.15
C THR A 51 8.32 -8.96 -12.68
N GLN A 52 8.79 -8.33 -13.75
CA GLN A 52 8.07 -7.24 -14.43
C GLN A 52 6.64 -7.60 -14.87
N ASP A 53 6.34 -8.89 -15.06
CA ASP A 53 5.02 -9.36 -15.50
C ASP A 53 4.02 -9.45 -14.33
N LEU A 54 4.47 -9.24 -13.09
CA LEU A 54 3.64 -9.34 -11.89
C LEU A 54 2.93 -8.01 -11.61
N GLU A 55 1.83 -7.76 -12.32
CA GLU A 55 1.03 -6.52 -12.20
C GLU A 55 0.12 -6.45 -10.95
N VAL A 56 0.12 -7.49 -10.10
CA VAL A 56 -0.87 -7.61 -9.00
C VAL A 56 -0.52 -6.75 -7.77
N LEU A 57 0.75 -6.33 -7.61
CA LEU A 57 1.20 -5.52 -6.48
C LEU A 57 1.95 -4.28 -6.97
N VAL A 58 1.56 -3.11 -6.48
CA VAL A 58 2.31 -1.86 -6.71
C VAL A 58 3.57 -1.87 -5.84
N ARG A 59 4.75 -1.61 -6.43
CA ARG A 59 6.08 -1.73 -5.79
C ARG A 59 6.35 -3.10 -5.14
N PRO A 60 6.36 -4.20 -5.91
CA PRO A 60 6.63 -5.51 -5.35
C PRO A 60 8.07 -5.59 -4.82
N ASN A 61 8.27 -6.16 -3.63
CA ASN A 61 9.61 -6.38 -3.11
C ASN A 61 10.23 -7.61 -3.80
N ILE A 62 11.28 -7.39 -4.58
CA ILE A 62 11.95 -8.47 -5.30
C ILE A 62 12.97 -9.25 -4.46
N ASP A 63 13.14 -8.90 -3.18
CA ASP A 63 14.05 -9.59 -2.26
C ASP A 63 13.37 -10.67 -1.41
N THR A 64 12.04 -10.74 -1.48
CA THR A 64 11.21 -11.61 -0.63
C THR A 64 10.23 -12.45 -1.45
N LEU A 65 10.13 -13.74 -1.10
CA LEU A 65 9.02 -14.58 -1.54
C LEU A 65 7.78 -14.25 -0.71
N TYR A 66 6.61 -14.35 -1.34
CA TYR A 66 5.34 -14.08 -0.69
C TYR A 66 4.53 -15.36 -0.48
N SER A 67 3.84 -15.41 0.65
CA SER A 67 2.77 -16.37 0.89
C SER A 67 1.57 -15.58 1.39
N LYS A 68 0.40 -15.85 0.81
CA LYS A 68 -0.84 -15.14 1.08
C LYS A 68 -1.85 -16.10 1.68
N VAL A 69 -2.63 -15.62 2.64
CA VAL A 69 -3.78 -16.34 3.20
C VAL A 69 -4.87 -15.33 3.51
N ALA A 70 -6.10 -15.63 3.09
CA ALA A 70 -7.28 -14.95 3.59
C ALA A 70 -7.80 -15.74 4.79
N VAL A 71 -7.74 -15.15 5.99
CA VAL A 71 -8.14 -15.83 7.24
C VAL A 71 -9.61 -15.51 7.53
N ASP A 72 -10.44 -16.54 7.61
CA ASP A 72 -11.84 -16.46 8.01
C ASP A 72 -12.02 -17.02 9.43
N LEU A 73 -12.35 -16.11 10.36
CA LEU A 73 -12.58 -16.38 11.78
C LEU A 73 -14.09 -16.45 12.13
N SER A 74 -14.99 -16.38 11.15
CA SER A 74 -16.44 -16.28 11.40
C SER A 74 -17.07 -17.55 12.00
N HIS A 75 -16.39 -18.70 11.85
CA HIS A 75 -16.94 -20.01 12.23
C HIS A 75 -16.04 -20.85 13.14
N ALA A 76 -14.72 -20.64 13.11
CA ALA A 76 -13.76 -21.42 13.89
C ALA A 76 -12.45 -20.64 14.12
N ASP A 77 -11.74 -21.01 15.18
CA ASP A 77 -10.37 -20.56 15.41
C ASP A 77 -9.43 -21.13 14.34
N VAL A 78 -8.47 -20.31 13.88
CA VAL A 78 -7.48 -20.69 12.87
C VAL A 78 -6.10 -20.72 13.50
N VAL A 79 -5.35 -21.80 13.27
CA VAL A 79 -3.96 -21.96 13.70
C VAL A 79 -3.04 -21.83 12.50
N LEU A 80 -2.20 -20.80 12.48
CA LEU A 80 -1.14 -20.62 11.48
C LEU A 80 0.16 -21.27 11.98
N SER A 81 0.58 -22.35 11.32
CA SER A 81 1.85 -23.03 11.61
C SER A 81 2.94 -22.49 10.69
N LEU A 82 3.98 -21.91 11.27
CA LEU A 82 5.13 -21.40 10.52
C LEU A 82 6.27 -22.42 10.54
N PRO A 83 6.96 -22.66 9.41
CA PRO A 83 8.12 -23.54 9.40
C PRO A 83 9.30 -22.90 10.14
N ASP A 84 10.26 -23.72 10.56
CA ASP A 84 11.55 -23.23 11.03
C ASP A 84 12.25 -22.42 9.93
N VAL A 85 12.53 -21.14 10.18
CA VAL A 85 13.28 -20.28 9.26
C VAL A 85 14.73 -20.20 9.72
N PRO A 86 15.72 -20.51 8.84
CA PRO A 86 17.13 -20.39 9.17
C PRO A 86 17.50 -18.98 9.69
N ALA A 87 18.37 -18.92 10.70
CA ALA A 87 18.76 -17.65 11.35
C ALA A 87 19.38 -16.60 10.41
N ASN A 88 19.89 -17.03 9.26
CA ASN A 88 20.46 -16.16 8.23
C ASN A 88 19.42 -15.70 7.17
N ARG A 89 18.13 -15.92 7.40
CA ARG A 89 17.06 -15.48 6.50
C ARG A 89 16.10 -14.54 7.21
N TYR A 90 15.83 -13.41 6.57
CA TYR A 90 14.78 -12.51 6.99
C TYR A 90 13.42 -13.09 6.60
N TYR A 91 12.45 -13.03 7.51
CA TYR A 91 11.04 -13.26 7.23
C TYR A 91 10.18 -12.37 8.12
N VAL A 92 8.96 -12.09 7.66
CA VAL A 92 7.96 -11.36 8.42
C VAL A 92 6.59 -11.96 8.12
N VAL A 93 5.74 -12.05 9.14
CA VAL A 93 4.35 -12.50 9.00
C VAL A 93 3.43 -11.36 9.42
N PRO A 94 3.15 -10.41 8.51
CA PRO A 94 2.23 -9.33 8.81
C PRO A 94 0.80 -9.86 8.75
N LEU A 95 0.02 -9.57 9.79
CA LEU A 95 -1.41 -9.84 9.84
C LEU A 95 -2.15 -8.53 9.67
N TYR A 96 -3.11 -8.52 8.75
CA TYR A 96 -3.98 -7.38 8.47
C TYR A 96 -5.42 -7.80 8.73
N ASP A 97 -6.20 -6.94 9.35
CA ASP A 97 -7.65 -7.13 9.41
C ASP A 97 -8.34 -6.38 8.26
N PHE A 98 -9.49 -6.93 7.84
CA PHE A 98 -10.34 -6.39 6.78
C PHE A 98 -11.05 -5.10 7.21
N LEU A 99 -11.06 -4.82 8.52
CA LEU A 99 -11.99 -3.92 9.21
C LEU A 99 -11.30 -2.65 9.71
N LEU A 100 -10.11 -2.34 9.20
CA LEU A 100 -9.53 -1.00 9.19
C LEU A 100 -10.36 -0.06 8.28
N GLY A 101 -11.69 -0.13 8.35
CA GLY A 101 -12.60 0.87 7.81
C GLY A 101 -12.43 2.14 8.58
N ASN A 102 -11.34 2.85 8.29
CA ASN A 102 -10.91 4.03 9.00
C ASN A 102 -9.85 4.81 8.24
N GLY A 103 -10.14 5.06 6.97
CA GLY A 103 -9.57 6.23 6.31
C GLY A 103 -8.08 6.18 6.03
N GLN A 104 -7.35 5.08 6.29
CA GLN A 104 -6.00 4.89 5.73
C GLN A 104 -6.15 4.62 4.23
N ILE A 105 -6.49 5.68 3.49
CA ILE A 105 -6.09 5.86 2.11
C ILE A 105 -4.56 5.80 2.17
N SER A 106 -4.01 4.59 2.01
CA SER A 106 -2.60 4.38 1.78
C SER A 106 -2.14 5.37 0.70
N PRO A 107 -0.88 5.82 0.68
CA PRO A 107 -0.38 6.62 -0.43
C PRO A 107 -0.66 6.02 -1.81
N VAL A 108 -0.90 4.69 -1.87
CA VAL A 108 -1.37 3.98 -3.07
C VAL A 108 -2.71 4.51 -3.59
N ALA A 109 -3.66 4.87 -2.72
CA ALA A 109 -4.93 5.44 -3.13
C ALA A 109 -4.82 6.89 -3.67
N PHE A 110 -3.67 7.58 -3.49
CA PHE A 110 -3.34 8.80 -4.27
C PHE A 110 -3.09 8.54 -5.75
N PHE A 111 -2.81 7.30 -6.13
CA PHE A 111 -2.54 6.91 -7.52
C PHE A 111 -3.69 6.11 -8.14
N LEU A 112 -4.78 5.85 -7.38
CA LEU A 112 -5.93 5.14 -7.90
C LEU A 112 -6.93 6.14 -8.52
N PRO A 113 -7.41 5.89 -9.76
CA PRO A 113 -8.39 6.77 -10.36
C PRO A 113 -9.72 6.66 -9.60
N PHE A 114 -10.20 7.78 -9.04
CA PHE A 114 -11.57 7.95 -8.54
C PHE A 114 -12.59 8.03 -9.70
N ASN A 115 -12.49 7.10 -10.65
CA ASN A 115 -13.35 7.05 -11.82
C ASN A 115 -14.30 5.86 -11.67
N PHE A 116 -15.26 6.01 -10.74
CA PHE A 116 -16.25 4.98 -10.50
C PHE A 116 -17.31 4.97 -11.59
N SER A 117 -17.54 3.81 -12.18
CA SER A 117 -18.81 3.55 -12.86
C SER A 117 -19.93 3.38 -11.82
N VAL A 118 -21.18 3.64 -12.22
CA VAL A 118 -22.37 3.39 -11.37
C VAL A 118 -22.42 1.93 -10.89
N THR A 119 -21.95 0.99 -11.72
CA THR A 119 -21.83 -0.43 -11.36
C THR A 119 -20.84 -0.65 -10.22
N GLN A 120 -19.64 -0.10 -10.30
CA GLN A 120 -18.62 -0.22 -9.25
C GLN A 120 -19.06 0.45 -7.95
N THR A 121 -19.73 1.60 -8.06
CA THR A 121 -20.37 2.29 -6.93
C THR A 121 -21.37 1.38 -6.22
N THR A 122 -22.27 0.76 -6.99
CA THR A 122 -23.29 -0.15 -6.44
C THR A 122 -22.64 -1.36 -5.76
N GLN A 123 -21.65 -1.98 -6.40
CA GLN A 123 -20.92 -3.13 -5.83
C GLN A 123 -20.20 -2.77 -4.52
N THR A 124 -19.54 -1.62 -4.48
CA THR A 124 -18.85 -1.13 -3.27
C THR A 124 -19.84 -0.92 -2.12
N LEU A 125 -20.98 -0.28 -2.39
CA LEU A 125 -21.99 -0.02 -1.36
C LEU A 125 -22.72 -1.29 -0.92
N GLN A 126 -22.89 -2.27 -1.81
CA GLN A 126 -23.40 -3.60 -1.45
C GLN A 126 -22.44 -4.36 -0.55
N LEU A 127 -21.14 -4.35 -0.87
CA LEU A 127 -20.10 -4.95 -0.03
C LEU A 127 -20.06 -4.29 1.35
N LEU A 128 -20.03 -2.96 1.39
CA LEU A 128 -20.08 -2.20 2.64
C LEU A 128 -21.33 -2.54 3.45
N ALA A 129 -22.50 -2.64 2.80
CA ALA A 129 -23.73 -2.99 3.49
C ALA A 129 -23.64 -4.35 4.20
N GLN A 130 -23.07 -5.36 3.54
CA GLN A 130 -22.91 -6.71 4.11
C GLN A 130 -21.91 -6.75 5.27
N LEU A 131 -20.88 -5.90 5.23
CA LEU A 131 -19.80 -5.92 6.21
C LEU A 131 -19.92 -4.83 7.28
N ASN A 132 -20.93 -3.96 7.20
CA ASN A 132 -21.06 -2.79 8.07
C ASN A 132 -21.06 -3.12 9.56
N GLU A 133 -21.68 -4.22 9.97
CA GLU A 133 -21.71 -4.60 11.39
C GLU A 133 -20.32 -4.88 11.96
N ALA A 134 -19.41 -5.36 11.12
CA ALA A 134 -18.02 -5.61 11.48
C ALA A 134 -17.13 -4.38 11.20
N ASN A 135 -17.51 -3.53 10.24
CA ASN A 135 -16.73 -2.37 9.79
C ASN A 135 -17.06 -1.12 10.61
N LEU A 136 -16.50 -1.04 11.81
CA LEU A 136 -16.82 0.00 12.80
C LEU A 136 -15.85 1.20 12.69
N PRO A 137 -16.29 2.45 12.97
CA PRO A 137 -15.40 3.61 12.95
C PRO A 137 -14.32 3.57 14.03
N VAL A 138 -13.22 4.32 13.81
CA VAL A 138 -12.02 4.36 14.67
C VAL A 138 -12.46 4.75 16.06
N GLU A 139 -13.10 5.91 16.07
CA GLU A 139 -13.55 6.59 17.23
C GLU A 139 -14.95 6.07 17.46
N ARG A 140 -15.11 5.28 18.51
CA ARG A 140 -16.40 4.69 18.87
C ARG A 140 -17.49 5.75 19.06
N SER A 141 -17.11 6.99 19.37
CA SER A 141 -18.01 8.14 19.45
C SER A 141 -18.65 8.53 18.11
N ASP A 142 -18.07 8.15 16.98
CA ASP A 142 -18.58 8.47 15.65
C ASP A 142 -19.66 7.47 15.17
N LEU A 143 -19.91 6.40 15.91
CA LEU A 143 -20.79 5.30 15.49
C LEU A 143 -22.18 5.78 15.07
N ASP A 144 -22.81 6.66 15.85
CA ASP A 144 -24.14 7.20 15.53
C ASP A 144 -24.15 8.03 14.25
N ARG A 145 -23.08 8.83 14.04
CA ARG A 145 -22.91 9.65 12.84
C ARG A 145 -22.72 8.76 11.61
N VAL A 146 -21.83 7.77 11.70
CA VAL A 146 -21.57 6.82 10.60
C VAL A 146 -22.84 6.06 10.25
N ASN A 147 -23.53 5.47 11.22
CA ASN A 147 -24.78 4.75 10.99
C ASN A 147 -25.84 5.64 10.34
N SER A 148 -25.94 6.91 10.75
CA SER A 148 -26.87 7.86 10.14
C SER A 148 -26.53 8.17 8.68
N MET A 149 -25.25 8.32 8.35
CA MET A 149 -24.80 8.54 6.97
C MET A 149 -25.02 7.30 6.10
N LEU A 150 -24.73 6.10 6.61
CA LEU A 150 -24.96 4.85 5.88
C LEU A 150 -26.47 4.61 5.64
N ALA A 151 -27.31 4.85 6.65
CA ALA A 151 -28.76 4.78 6.48
C ALA A 151 -29.27 5.76 5.41
N ALA A 152 -28.79 7.00 5.45
CA ALA A 152 -29.15 8.05 4.47
C ALA A 152 -28.61 7.78 3.06
N SER A 153 -27.52 7.02 2.92
CA SER A 153 -27.04 6.54 1.62
C SER A 153 -27.84 5.35 1.09
N GLY A 154 -28.77 4.80 1.87
CA GLY A 154 -29.58 3.65 1.48
C GLY A 154 -29.02 2.29 1.93
N ILE A 155 -28.02 2.27 2.83
CA ILE A 155 -27.52 1.05 3.47
C ILE A 155 -28.35 0.76 4.72
N ASN A 156 -29.07 -0.36 4.72
CA ASN A 156 -29.89 -0.78 5.86
C ASN A 156 -29.93 -2.32 5.93
N ASN A 157 -29.76 -2.88 7.14
CA ASN A 157 -29.90 -4.32 7.41
C ASN A 157 -29.14 -5.22 6.41
N GLY A 158 -27.85 -4.97 6.21
CA GLY A 158 -27.02 -5.78 5.31
C GLY A 158 -27.22 -5.50 3.80
N ASN A 159 -28.13 -4.60 3.43
CA ASN A 159 -28.51 -4.36 2.05
C ASN A 159 -28.30 -2.90 1.65
N TYR A 160 -27.96 -2.68 0.38
CA TYR A 160 -27.91 -1.36 -0.23
C TYR A 160 -29.04 -1.19 -1.25
N THR A 161 -29.76 -0.08 -1.17
CA THR A 161 -30.70 0.37 -2.20
C THR A 161 -30.45 1.85 -2.48
N ALA A 162 -30.08 2.19 -3.72
CA ALA A 162 -29.78 3.56 -4.09
C ALA A 162 -30.97 4.51 -3.80
N PRO A 163 -30.73 5.68 -3.17
CA PRO A 163 -31.75 6.70 -3.00
C PRO A 163 -32.37 7.11 -4.34
N ALA A 164 -33.68 7.33 -4.35
CA ALA A 164 -34.40 7.69 -5.58
C ALA A 164 -33.89 9.04 -6.13
N GLY A 165 -33.51 9.06 -7.41
CA GLY A 165 -33.02 10.27 -8.07
C GLY A 165 -31.61 10.70 -7.65
N LEU A 166 -30.81 9.79 -7.06
CA LEU A 166 -29.43 10.08 -6.69
C LEU A 166 -28.61 10.55 -7.90
N ASP A 167 -28.01 11.75 -7.76
CA ASP A 167 -27.12 12.32 -8.77
C ASP A 167 -25.69 11.85 -8.54
N TYR A 168 -25.29 10.80 -9.26
CA TYR A 168 -23.93 10.26 -9.17
C TYR A 168 -22.85 11.25 -9.60
N VAL A 169 -23.16 12.24 -10.44
CA VAL A 169 -22.18 13.27 -10.83
C VAL A 169 -21.80 14.09 -9.62
N GLN A 170 -22.78 14.58 -8.86
CA GLN A 170 -22.54 15.33 -7.63
C GLN A 170 -21.87 14.49 -6.55
N VAL A 171 -22.23 13.20 -6.42
CA VAL A 171 -21.55 12.27 -5.50
C VAL A 171 -20.04 12.22 -5.81
N TYR A 172 -19.68 12.03 -7.08
CA TYR A 172 -18.28 11.95 -7.49
C TYR A 172 -17.54 13.28 -7.38
N GLU A 173 -18.21 14.41 -7.64
CA GLU A 173 -17.63 15.75 -7.42
C GLU A 173 -17.30 15.99 -5.94
N ILE A 174 -18.18 15.59 -5.02
CA ILE A 174 -17.94 15.69 -3.57
C ILE A 174 -16.77 14.79 -3.17
N MET A 175 -16.76 13.53 -3.60
CA MET A 175 -15.66 12.61 -3.32
C MET A 175 -14.33 13.16 -3.84
N ALA A 176 -14.29 13.65 -5.08
CA ALA A 176 -13.09 14.24 -5.65
C ALA A 176 -12.61 15.45 -4.84
N LYS A 177 -13.53 16.31 -4.40
CA LYS A 177 -13.20 17.48 -3.58
C LYS A 177 -12.67 17.09 -2.20
N GLU A 178 -13.32 16.15 -1.51
CA GLU A 178 -12.87 15.65 -0.21
C GLU A 178 -11.53 14.94 -0.35
N PHE A 179 -11.33 14.16 -1.40
CA PHE A 179 -10.05 13.53 -1.67
C PHE A 179 -8.93 14.53 -1.94
N MET A 180 -9.19 15.57 -2.74
CA MET A 180 -8.21 16.63 -3.00
C MET A 180 -7.88 17.46 -1.75
N SER A 181 -8.79 17.57 -0.78
CA SER A 181 -8.47 18.25 0.49
C SER A 181 -7.56 17.40 1.39
N LEU A 182 -7.63 16.07 1.28
CA LEU A 182 -6.65 15.13 1.84
C LEU A 182 -5.29 15.17 1.12
N LEU A 183 -5.15 15.91 0.02
CA LEU A 183 -3.87 16.16 -0.63
C LEU A 183 -3.25 17.51 -0.23
N ASP A 184 -4.01 18.39 0.46
CA ASP A 184 -3.49 19.68 0.93
C ASP A 184 -2.57 19.46 2.15
N PRO A 185 -1.28 19.83 2.06
CA PRO A 185 -0.31 19.69 3.15
C PRO A 185 -0.73 20.38 4.46
N SER A 186 -1.59 21.40 4.39
CA SER A 186 -2.08 22.13 5.58
C SER A 186 -3.16 21.36 6.38
N SER A 187 -3.75 20.32 5.79
CA SER A 187 -4.77 19.46 6.41
C SER A 187 -4.17 18.36 7.30
N HIS A 188 -2.84 18.22 7.36
CA HIS A 188 -2.14 17.07 7.93
C HIS A 188 -1.19 17.47 9.06
N ALA A 189 -1.12 16.64 10.11
CA ALA A 189 0.07 16.57 10.94
C ALA A 189 1.12 15.78 10.16
N PHE A 190 2.11 16.47 9.58
CA PHE A 190 3.31 15.82 9.07
C PHE A 190 3.99 15.10 10.24
N ASN A 191 3.94 13.77 10.24
CA ASN A 191 4.87 13.04 11.07
C ASN A 191 6.28 13.23 10.50
N GLN A 192 7.25 13.30 11.42
CA GLN A 192 8.67 13.54 11.20
C GLN A 192 9.35 12.37 10.46
N ASN A 193 8.70 11.77 9.49
CA ASN A 193 9.20 10.67 8.67
C ASN A 193 8.78 10.83 7.19
N GLY A 194 8.09 11.92 6.82
CA GLY A 194 7.68 12.15 5.42
C GLY A 194 6.58 11.20 4.93
N TRP A 195 5.91 10.50 5.85
CA TRP A 195 4.69 9.74 5.59
C TRP A 195 3.49 10.53 6.10
N PHE A 196 2.39 10.55 5.34
CA PHE A 196 1.13 11.08 5.81
C PHE A 196 0.57 10.14 6.89
N THR A 197 0.29 10.66 8.07
CA THR A 197 -0.43 9.93 9.12
C THR A 197 -1.75 10.64 9.33
N LEU A 198 -2.86 9.99 8.98
CA LEU A 198 -4.13 10.35 9.60
C LEU A 198 -4.03 9.98 11.08
N LEU A 199 -4.56 10.84 11.95
CA LEU A 199 -4.35 10.93 13.40
C LEU A 199 -4.19 9.59 14.19
N PRO A 200 -3.54 9.62 15.37
CA PRO A 200 -2.63 8.58 15.89
C PRO A 200 -3.21 7.25 16.39
N SER A 201 -4.48 6.92 16.16
CA SER A 201 -5.09 5.71 16.74
C SER A 201 -5.06 4.48 15.84
N MET A 202 -4.56 4.57 14.60
CA MET A 202 -4.61 3.45 13.66
C MET A 202 -3.39 3.34 12.76
N SER A 203 -2.44 2.48 13.15
CA SER A 203 -1.40 2.01 12.23
C SER A 203 -0.90 0.64 12.69
N ALA A 204 -0.84 -0.31 11.76
CA ALA A 204 0.13 -1.39 11.84
C ALA A 204 1.41 -0.88 11.17
N ALA A 205 2.45 -0.66 11.98
CA ALA A 205 3.75 -0.23 11.48
C ALA A 205 4.49 -1.42 10.86
N TYR A 206 4.97 -1.28 9.62
CA TYR A 206 6.17 -2.00 9.22
C TYR A 206 7.35 -1.42 10.01
N PRO A 207 8.19 -2.23 10.66
CA PRO A 207 9.34 -1.69 11.35
C PRO A 207 10.30 -1.07 10.32
N THR A 208 10.32 0.26 10.25
CA THR A 208 11.41 1.03 9.69
C THR A 208 12.19 1.61 10.87
N TYR A 209 13.47 1.27 10.97
CA TYR A 209 14.37 1.84 11.97
C TYR A 209 14.74 3.26 11.54
N ASN A 210 14.25 4.26 12.27
CA ASN A 210 14.72 5.64 12.17
C ASN A 210 15.57 5.94 13.40
N ASP A 211 16.82 6.35 13.20
CA ASP A 211 17.65 6.87 14.29
C ASP A 211 17.10 8.24 14.70
N PRO A 212 16.58 8.41 15.93
CA PRO A 212 16.03 9.69 16.39
C PRO A 212 17.08 10.82 16.50
N ALA A 213 18.38 10.50 16.41
CA ALA A 213 19.45 11.49 16.36
C ALA A 213 19.71 12.05 14.95
N LEU A 214 19.16 11.44 13.90
CA LEU A 214 19.33 11.89 12.53
C LEU A 214 18.13 12.77 12.11
N PRO A 215 18.36 13.92 11.46
CA PRO A 215 17.27 14.67 10.85
C PRO A 215 16.57 13.77 9.84
N VAL A 216 15.24 13.82 9.85
CA VAL A 216 14.40 13.23 8.78
C VAL A 216 14.99 13.68 7.46
N PRO A 217 15.52 12.79 6.61
CA PRO A 217 15.91 13.21 5.29
C PRO A 217 14.64 13.76 4.64
N ALA A 218 14.65 15.03 4.22
CA ALA A 218 13.69 15.50 3.25
C ALA A 218 13.64 14.43 2.15
N GLN A 219 12.46 13.97 1.73
CA GLN A 219 12.37 13.00 0.63
C GLN A 219 13.22 13.53 -0.52
N VAL A 220 14.37 12.89 -0.76
CA VAL A 220 15.25 13.27 -1.84
C VAL A 220 14.65 12.65 -3.09
N THR A 221 13.66 13.32 -3.65
CA THR A 221 13.10 12.93 -4.94
C THR A 221 14.08 13.37 -6.02
N MET A 222 14.94 12.44 -6.44
CA MET A 222 15.73 12.61 -7.66
C MET A 222 14.89 12.11 -8.83
N GLN A 223 14.52 13.01 -9.73
CA GLN A 223 13.94 12.63 -11.02
C GLN A 223 15.08 12.46 -12.02
N LEU A 224 15.09 11.33 -12.73
CA LEU A 224 16.04 11.03 -13.79
C LEU A 224 15.29 11.10 -15.13
N ALA A 225 15.71 11.96 -16.05
CA ALA A 225 15.16 11.95 -17.41
C ALA A 225 15.68 10.74 -18.20
N ALA A 226 14.98 10.37 -19.28
CA ALA A 226 15.29 9.19 -20.09
C ALA A 226 16.70 9.20 -20.74
N ASN A 227 17.43 10.32 -20.70
CA ASN A 227 18.76 10.49 -21.25
C ASN A 227 19.82 10.85 -20.18
N GLU A 228 19.46 10.75 -18.90
CA GLU A 228 20.35 11.07 -17.78
C GLU A 228 20.83 9.78 -17.12
N SER A 229 21.94 9.85 -16.38
CA SER A 229 22.41 8.77 -15.51
C SER A 229 22.83 9.32 -14.15
N TYR A 230 22.77 8.47 -13.13
CA TYR A 230 23.28 8.77 -11.78
C TYR A 230 24.33 7.75 -11.37
N ILE A 231 25.41 8.25 -10.77
CA ILE A 231 26.33 7.44 -9.99
C ILE A 231 26.00 7.66 -8.53
N MET A 232 25.56 6.59 -7.87
CA MET A 232 25.39 6.55 -6.42
C MET A 232 26.71 6.11 -5.78
N THR A 233 27.31 6.99 -4.99
CA THR A 233 28.53 6.69 -4.24
C THR A 233 28.19 6.24 -2.84
N PHE A 234 28.62 5.03 -2.49
CA PHE A 234 28.61 4.51 -1.13
C PHE A 234 29.98 4.75 -0.51
N SER A 235 30.04 5.38 0.67
CA SER A 235 31.30 5.55 1.42
C SER A 235 31.81 4.25 2.06
N GLY A 236 30.93 3.26 2.14
CA GLY A 236 31.13 1.96 2.79
C GLY A 236 29.87 1.10 2.61
N LYS A 237 29.94 -0.16 3.01
CA LYS A 237 28.79 -1.07 3.09
C LYS A 237 27.72 -0.44 3.99
N PRO A 238 26.43 -0.46 3.60
CA PRO A 238 25.34 -0.03 4.48
C PRO A 238 25.43 -0.77 5.84
N PRO A 239 25.38 -0.06 6.98
CA PRO A 239 25.60 -0.65 8.31
C PRO A 239 24.33 -1.37 8.80
N VAL A 240 23.91 -2.41 8.10
CA VAL A 240 22.70 -3.19 8.39
C VAL A 240 23.06 -4.61 8.83
N THR A 241 22.30 -5.15 9.77
CA THR A 241 22.39 -6.57 10.18
C THR A 241 21.50 -7.48 9.34
N GLY A 242 20.56 -6.90 8.59
CA GLY A 242 19.73 -7.58 7.60
C GLY A 242 20.32 -7.46 6.20
N PHE A 243 19.45 -7.48 5.19
CA PHE A 243 19.82 -7.23 3.81
C PHE A 243 19.62 -5.77 3.43
N TRP A 244 20.21 -5.35 2.32
CA TRP A 244 19.89 -4.08 1.68
C TRP A 244 19.79 -4.26 0.18
N SER A 245 18.90 -3.48 -0.43
CA SER A 245 18.75 -3.45 -1.87
C SER A 245 18.39 -2.04 -2.34
N LEU A 246 18.70 -1.79 -3.60
CA LEU A 246 18.34 -0.62 -4.36
C LEU A 246 17.52 -1.11 -5.56
N THR A 247 16.24 -0.73 -5.59
CA THR A 247 15.28 -1.13 -6.63
C THR A 247 14.79 0.12 -7.37
N ALA A 248 14.67 0.03 -8.69
CA ALA A 248 14.14 1.12 -9.52
C ALA A 248 12.71 0.81 -9.96
N TYR A 249 11.81 1.80 -9.83
CA TYR A 249 10.42 1.73 -10.28
C TYR A 249 10.12 2.86 -11.25
N ASP A 250 9.20 2.64 -12.17
CA ASP A 250 8.71 3.68 -13.08
C ASP A 250 7.74 4.65 -12.40
N SER A 251 7.21 5.61 -13.17
CA SER A 251 6.23 6.61 -12.68
C SER A 251 4.89 5.99 -12.28
N THR A 252 4.61 4.77 -12.71
CA THR A 252 3.44 3.97 -12.30
C THR A 252 3.74 3.03 -11.14
N ASN A 253 4.97 3.08 -10.60
CA ASN A 253 5.46 2.30 -9.46
C ASN A 253 5.61 0.79 -9.73
N TYR A 254 5.82 0.40 -10.98
CA TYR A 254 6.16 -0.97 -11.38
C TYR A 254 7.64 -1.09 -11.75
N LEU A 255 8.14 -2.33 -11.83
CA LEU A 255 9.54 -2.61 -12.19
C LEU A 255 9.82 -2.18 -13.63
N VAL A 256 10.95 -1.52 -13.85
CA VAL A 256 11.35 -1.04 -15.18
C VAL A 256 11.92 -2.21 -16.01
N PRO A 257 11.34 -2.57 -17.16
CA PRO A 257 11.87 -3.62 -18.03
C PRO A 257 13.30 -3.33 -18.49
N ASN A 258 14.16 -4.36 -18.49
CA ASN A 258 15.54 -4.24 -18.97
C ASN A 258 16.12 -5.58 -19.45
N ASP A 259 17.06 -5.52 -20.41
CA ASP A 259 17.68 -6.69 -21.04
C ASP A 259 18.54 -7.53 -20.09
N LEU A 260 18.96 -6.95 -18.96
CA LEU A 260 19.74 -7.66 -17.93
C LEU A 260 18.88 -8.55 -17.04
N ASN A 261 17.54 -8.44 -17.15
CA ASN A 261 16.58 -9.07 -16.24
C ASN A 261 16.95 -8.80 -14.76
N ARG A 262 17.38 -7.57 -14.46
CA ARG A 262 17.89 -7.16 -13.15
C ARG A 262 17.11 -5.96 -12.64
N TYR A 263 16.44 -6.13 -11.52
CA TYR A 263 15.53 -5.11 -11.00
C TYR A 263 15.97 -4.53 -9.65
N ALA A 264 16.93 -5.17 -8.96
CA ALA A 264 17.59 -4.60 -7.79
C ALA A 264 19.08 -4.95 -7.74
N LEU A 265 19.82 -4.13 -6.99
CA LEU A 265 21.22 -4.35 -6.61
C LEU A 265 21.34 -4.27 -5.09
N GLY A 266 22.17 -5.11 -4.49
CA GLY A 266 22.25 -5.19 -3.03
C GLY A 266 23.41 -6.03 -2.50
N ASP A 267 23.35 -6.38 -1.22
CA ASP A 267 24.29 -7.29 -0.54
C ASP A 267 24.36 -8.69 -1.16
N ARG A 268 23.32 -9.08 -1.91
CA ARG A 268 23.22 -10.38 -2.59
C ARG A 268 23.64 -10.33 -4.06
N SER A 269 24.08 -9.16 -4.54
CA SER A 269 24.57 -8.97 -5.91
C SER A 269 26.09 -9.13 -5.97
N ASN A 270 26.60 -9.53 -7.14
CA ASN A 270 28.05 -9.58 -7.41
C ASN A 270 28.62 -8.17 -7.62
N LEU A 271 28.41 -7.28 -6.65
CA LEU A 271 28.98 -5.93 -6.65
C LEU A 271 30.48 -5.99 -6.40
N THR A 272 31.20 -5.03 -6.96
CA THR A 272 32.65 -4.92 -6.83
C THR A 272 33.05 -3.54 -6.35
N TYR A 273 34.19 -3.49 -5.67
CA TYR A 273 34.95 -2.25 -5.51
C TYR A 273 35.50 -1.77 -6.86
N PRO A 274 35.98 -0.52 -6.96
CA PRO A 274 36.59 0.00 -8.18
C PRO A 274 37.81 -0.78 -8.68
N ASP A 275 38.47 -1.54 -7.80
CA ASP A 275 39.58 -2.44 -8.17
C ASP A 275 39.11 -3.82 -8.68
N SER A 276 37.80 -3.97 -8.93
CA SER A 276 37.12 -5.20 -9.38
C SER A 276 37.10 -6.34 -8.35
N THR A 277 37.52 -6.12 -7.11
CA THR A 277 37.35 -7.12 -6.05
C THR A 277 35.89 -7.18 -5.59
N LEU A 278 35.39 -8.39 -5.29
CA LEU A 278 34.00 -8.59 -4.86
C LEU A 278 33.74 -7.93 -3.50
N LEU A 279 32.68 -7.14 -3.44
CA LEU A 279 32.31 -6.33 -2.27
C LEU A 279 32.05 -7.20 -1.02
N TYR A 280 31.51 -8.41 -1.19
CA TYR A 280 31.16 -9.33 -0.09
C TYR A 280 31.99 -10.63 -0.09
N ALA A 281 33.18 -10.65 -0.71
CA ALA A 281 34.08 -11.80 -0.59
C ALA A 281 34.72 -11.93 0.80
N ASP A 282 34.94 -10.80 1.47
CA ASP A 282 35.33 -10.70 2.87
C ASP A 282 34.28 -9.82 3.58
N VAL A 283 33.69 -10.34 4.65
CA VAL A 283 32.64 -9.63 5.40
C VAL A 283 33.21 -8.49 6.24
N ASP A 284 34.48 -8.58 6.64
CA ASP A 284 35.16 -7.61 7.50
C ASP A 284 35.81 -6.46 6.71
N SER A 285 35.97 -6.61 5.40
CA SER A 285 36.47 -5.53 4.53
C SER A 285 35.40 -4.45 4.36
N ASP A 286 35.79 -3.18 4.32
CA ASP A 286 34.88 -2.09 4.01
C ASP A 286 35.59 -1.02 3.18
N GLY A 287 34.82 -0.29 2.38
CA GLY A 287 35.37 0.70 1.48
C GLY A 287 34.33 1.29 0.53
N ALA A 288 34.72 2.34 -0.17
CA ALA A 288 33.82 3.02 -1.09
C ALA A 288 33.56 2.20 -2.36
N PHE A 289 32.31 2.20 -2.82
CA PHE A 289 31.90 1.58 -4.08
C PHE A 289 30.83 2.44 -4.77
N LEU A 290 30.58 2.15 -6.05
CA LEU A 290 29.71 2.94 -6.91
C LEU A 290 28.61 2.06 -7.49
N ILE A 291 27.41 2.61 -7.65
CA ILE A 291 26.33 2.02 -8.43
C ILE A 291 25.91 3.01 -9.51
N LEU A 292 25.99 2.60 -10.77
CA LEU A 292 25.49 3.36 -11.92
C LEU A 292 24.03 2.99 -12.19
N ILE A 293 23.17 4.01 -12.27
CA ILE A 293 21.78 3.92 -12.71
C ILE A 293 21.68 4.70 -14.02
N GLN A 294 21.25 4.04 -15.09
CA GLN A 294 21.14 4.64 -16.42
C GLN A 294 20.02 3.97 -17.23
N PRO A 295 19.60 4.58 -18.36
CA PRO A 295 18.63 3.97 -19.26
C PRO A 295 19.13 2.62 -19.78
N ALA A 296 18.23 1.65 -19.91
CA ALA A 296 18.57 0.27 -20.28
C ALA A 296 19.15 0.15 -21.70
N ASP A 297 18.83 1.10 -22.58
CA ASP A 297 19.31 1.18 -23.97
C ASP A 297 20.67 1.89 -24.11
N VAL A 298 21.24 2.38 -23.01
CA VAL A 298 22.58 2.97 -22.98
C VAL A 298 23.59 1.92 -22.53
N ALA A 299 24.58 1.64 -23.36
CA ALA A 299 25.68 0.73 -23.01
C ALA A 299 26.43 1.25 -21.77
N PRO A 300 26.67 0.42 -20.73
CA PRO A 300 27.48 0.81 -19.58
C PRO A 300 28.86 1.31 -20.02
N SER A 301 29.37 2.35 -19.35
CA SER A 301 30.77 2.72 -19.49
C SER A 301 31.64 1.52 -19.14
N SER A 302 32.81 1.38 -19.79
CA SER A 302 33.70 0.22 -19.60
C SER A 302 34.39 0.16 -18.23
N ASN A 303 33.96 0.98 -17.26
CA ASN A 303 34.55 1.14 -15.94
C ASN A 303 33.44 1.16 -14.88
#